data_AF-A0A8T3ZBM7-F1
#
_entry.id   AF-A0A8T3ZBM7-F1
#
_cell.length_a   1.000
_cell.length_b   1.000
_cell.length_c   1.000
_cell.angle_alpha   90.00
_cell.angle_beta   90.00
_cell.angle_gamma   90.00
#
_symmetry.space_group_name_H-M   'P 1'
#
loop_
_entity.id
_entity.type
_entity.pdbx_description
1 polymer ?
#
loop_
_entity_poly.entity_id
_entity_poly.type
_entity_poly.pdbx_seq_one_letter_code
_entity_poly.pdbx_strand_id
1 'polypeptide(L)'
;MMKKVEKKNNMMGKVYNILFYNGDGIVPTYYVIDSVDGIAIKDGNKNKLINIVQKVREIFHLGDDFPDNRIYESLFILEENGIIPVETFHNTC
;
A
#
# COMPACT_ATOMS: atom_id res chain seq x y z
N MET A 1 -27.52 -5.73 -27.62
CA MET A 1 -26.30 -4.89 -27.67
C MET A 1 -26.10 -4.29 -26.28
N MET A 2 -25.39 -4.98 -25.39
CA MET A 2 -25.17 -4.50 -24.01
C MET A 2 -24.03 -3.49 -24.02
N LYS A 3 -24.32 -2.22 -23.71
CA LYS A 3 -23.29 -1.21 -23.47
C LYS A 3 -22.51 -1.63 -22.23
N LYS A 4 -21.28 -2.08 -22.43
CA LYS A 4 -20.28 -2.25 -21.37
C LYS A 4 -20.05 -0.86 -20.79
N VAL A 5 -20.70 -0.56 -19.66
CA VAL A 5 -20.45 0.68 -18.92
C VAL A 5 -19.05 0.54 -18.34
N GLU A 6 -18.06 1.02 -19.08
CA GLU A 6 -16.75 1.29 -18.53
C GLU A 6 -16.96 2.31 -17.42
N LYS A 7 -16.96 1.84 -16.16
CA LYS A 7 -16.70 2.68 -15.00
C LYS A 7 -15.29 3.25 -15.16
N LYS A 8 -15.17 4.33 -15.94
CA LYS A 8 -14.10 5.30 -15.78
C LYS A 8 -14.40 6.04 -14.47
N ASN A 9 -14.17 5.34 -13.36
CA ASN A 9 -14.25 5.94 -12.04
C ASN A 9 -13.24 7.08 -12.02
N ASN A 10 -13.72 8.22 -11.56
CA ASN A 10 -13.07 9.50 -11.50
C ASN A 10 -11.85 9.41 -10.53
N MET A 11 -10.74 8.83 -11.01
CA MET A 11 -9.52 8.61 -10.22
C MET A 11 -8.59 9.83 -10.20
N MET A 12 -8.97 10.94 -10.83
CA MET A 12 -8.26 12.21 -10.67
C MET A 12 -8.64 12.85 -9.33
N GLY A 13 -7.88 12.53 -8.28
CA GLY A 13 -7.87 13.28 -7.02
C GLY A 13 -8.16 12.51 -5.73
N LYS A 14 -8.28 11.17 -5.75
CA LYS A 14 -8.50 10.42 -4.50
C LYS A 14 -7.17 10.13 -3.82
N VAL A 15 -7.00 10.66 -2.60
CA VAL A 15 -5.90 10.33 -1.70
C VAL A 15 -6.27 9.09 -0.89
N TYR A 16 -5.35 8.14 -0.82
CA TYR A 16 -5.50 6.90 -0.08
C TYR A 16 -4.50 6.84 1.07
N ASN A 17 -4.93 6.32 2.23
CA ASN A 17 -4.03 6.05 3.34
C ASN A 17 -3.39 4.68 3.15
N ILE A 18 -2.08 4.63 3.34
CA ILE A 18 -1.32 3.38 3.39
C ILE A 18 -1.21 2.95 4.84
N LEU A 19 -1.65 1.72 5.06
CA LEU A 19 -1.58 1.04 6.33
C LEU A 19 -0.43 0.05 6.31
N PHE A 20 0.25 -0.10 7.45
CA PHE A 20 1.12 -1.24 7.73
C PHE A 20 0.48 -2.08 8.84
N TYR A 21 0.38 -3.38 8.59
CA TYR A 21 -0.09 -4.35 9.58
C TYR A 21 1.10 -4.90 10.37
N ASN A 22 1.20 -4.52 11.65
CA ASN A 22 2.18 -5.11 12.56
C ASN A 22 1.57 -6.34 13.24
N GLY A 23 1.81 -7.52 12.66
CA GLY A 23 1.37 -8.80 13.22
C GLY A 23 2.24 -9.32 14.37
N ASP A 24 3.47 -8.80 14.51
CA ASP A 24 4.46 -9.28 15.48
C ASP A 24 4.39 -8.51 16.82
N GLY A 25 3.56 -7.46 16.91
CA GLY A 25 3.29 -6.71 18.14
C GLY A 25 2.44 -7.48 19.16
N ILE A 26 2.44 -7.02 20.42
CA ILE A 26 1.62 -7.60 21.51
C ILE A 26 0.14 -7.70 21.11
N VAL A 27 -0.35 -6.68 20.39
CA VAL A 27 -1.68 -6.66 19.80
C VAL A 27 -1.52 -6.39 18.30
N PRO A 28 -1.88 -7.33 17.43
CA PRO A 28 -1.84 -7.11 15.98
C PRO A 28 -2.67 -5.90 15.58
N THR A 29 -2.04 -4.93 14.91
CA THR A 29 -2.63 -3.60 14.70
C THR A 29 -2.25 -3.03 13.33
N TYR A 30 -3.18 -2.29 12.72
CA TYR A 30 -2.93 -1.49 11.53
C TYR A 30 -2.51 -0.06 11.90
N TYR A 31 -1.44 0.42 11.28
CA TYR A 31 -0.91 1.78 11.48
C TYR A 31 -0.94 2.55 10.17
N VAL A 32 -1.41 3.79 10.19
CA VAL A 32 -1.29 4.69 9.04
C VAL A 32 0.17 5.14 8.93
N ILE A 33 0.80 4.89 7.78
CA ILE A 33 2.22 5.20 7.53
C ILE A 33 2.38 6.38 6.57
N ASP A 34 1.50 6.47 5.57
CA ASP A 34 1.57 7.53 4.57
C ASP A 34 0.21 7.75 3.91
N SER A 35 0.12 8.79 3.09
CA SER A 35 -0.99 9.03 2.18
C SER A 35 -0.49 9.24 0.75
N VAL A 36 -1.21 8.71 -0.23
CA VAL A 36 -0.78 8.72 -1.64
C VAL A 36 -1.96 8.89 -2.58
N ASP A 37 -1.74 9.66 -3.63
CA ASP A 37 -2.71 9.82 -4.72
C ASP A 37 -2.96 8.50 -5.44
N GLY A 38 -4.22 8.23 -5.74
CA GLY A 38 -4.68 7.01 -6.39
C GLY A 38 -4.04 6.70 -7.73
N ILE A 39 -3.62 7.74 -8.44
CA ILE A 39 -2.88 7.62 -9.70
C ILE A 39 -1.51 6.98 -9.44
N ALA A 40 -0.79 7.43 -8.41
CA ALA A 40 0.55 6.94 -8.09
C ALA A 40 0.58 5.50 -7.59
N ILE A 41 -0.50 5.01 -6.96
CA ILE A 41 -0.64 3.59 -6.58
C ILE A 41 -0.79 2.72 -7.84
N LYS A 42 -1.70 3.10 -8.76
CA LYS A 42 -1.96 2.32 -9.98
C LYS A 42 -0.82 2.33 -10.99
N ASP A 43 -0.13 3.46 -11.11
CA ASP A 43 1.02 3.61 -12.01
C ASP A 43 2.25 2.86 -11.50
N GLY A 44 2.17 2.31 -10.29
CA GLY A 44 3.22 1.48 -9.77
C GLY A 44 4.53 2.19 -9.56
N ASN A 45 4.42 3.38 -9.00
CA ASN A 45 5.58 4.21 -8.73
C ASN A 45 6.46 3.54 -7.66
N LYS A 46 7.44 2.74 -8.14
CA LYS A 46 8.37 1.98 -7.30
C LYS A 46 9.10 2.87 -6.29
N ASN A 47 9.43 4.11 -6.67
CA ASN A 47 10.11 5.05 -5.77
C ASN A 47 9.24 5.43 -4.56
N LYS A 48 7.91 5.53 -4.75
CA LYS A 48 6.98 5.81 -3.65
C LYS A 48 6.91 4.63 -2.68
N LEU A 49 6.85 3.40 -3.21
CA LEU A 49 6.85 2.19 -2.38
C LEU A 49 8.15 2.03 -1.59
N ILE A 50 9.30 2.29 -2.20
CA ILE A 50 10.60 2.29 -1.50
C ILE A 50 10.57 3.28 -0.33
N ASN A 51 10.07 4.49 -0.53
CA ASN A 51 9.97 5.49 0.54
C ASN A 51 9.03 5.03 1.67
N ILE A 52 7.91 4.38 1.34
CA ILE A 52 6.99 3.82 2.35
C ILE A 52 7.69 2.72 3.15
N VAL A 53 8.45 1.84 2.51
CA VAL A 53 9.22 0.80 3.21
C VAL A 53 10.22 1.42 4.17
N GLN A 54 10.95 2.45 3.75
CA GLN A 54 11.88 3.16 4.64
C GLN A 54 11.16 3.79 5.83
N LYS A 55 9.99 4.42 5.63
CA LYS A 55 9.17 4.94 6.74
C LYS A 55 8.74 3.84 7.72
N VAL A 56 8.30 2.68 7.23
CA VAL A 56 7.97 1.54 8.11
C VAL A 56 9.18 1.13 8.93
N ARG A 57 10.35 0.99 8.30
CA ARG A 57 11.59 0.63 9.00
C ARG A 57 11.92 1.62 10.10
N GLU A 58 11.82 2.91 9.82
CA GLU A 58 12.08 3.98 10.78
C GLU A 58 11.10 3.95 11.96
N ILE A 59 9.79 3.85 11.70
CA ILE A 59 8.73 3.89 12.72
C ILE A 59 8.81 2.67 13.66
N PHE A 60 9.09 1.50 13.11
CA PHE A 60 9.10 0.23 13.87
C PHE A 60 10.52 -0.23 14.24
N HIS A 61 11.53 0.58 13.98
CA HIS A 61 12.94 0.27 14.23
C HIS A 61 13.37 -1.09 13.64
N LEU A 62 12.93 -1.39 12.41
CA LEU A 62 13.25 -2.66 11.75
C LEU A 62 14.66 -2.62 11.17
N GLY A 63 15.50 -3.57 11.59
CA GLY A 63 16.87 -3.74 11.09
C GLY A 63 16.92 -4.24 9.64
N ASP A 64 18.09 -4.14 9.02
CA ASP A 64 18.34 -4.57 7.63
C ASP A 64 18.10 -6.07 7.41
N ASP A 65 18.10 -6.86 8.50
CA ASP A 65 17.77 -8.28 8.52
C ASP A 65 16.27 -8.55 8.37
N PHE A 66 15.41 -7.57 8.64
CA PHE A 66 13.98 -7.67 8.37
C PHE A 66 13.73 -7.61 6.86
N PRO A 67 13.14 -8.64 6.23
CA PRO A 67 13.00 -8.66 4.77
C PRO A 67 12.01 -7.62 4.23
N ASP A 68 12.39 -6.88 3.18
CA ASP A 68 11.51 -5.91 2.52
C ASP A 68 10.21 -6.54 2.01
N ASN A 69 10.25 -7.80 1.53
CA ASN A 69 9.06 -8.51 1.08
C ASN A 69 8.03 -8.70 2.20
N ARG A 70 8.46 -8.91 3.46
CA ARG A 70 7.53 -8.96 4.59
C ARG A 70 6.88 -7.62 4.85
N ILE A 71 7.61 -6.51 4.67
CA ILE A 71 7.03 -5.17 4.76
C ILE A 71 5.98 -5.00 3.66
N TYR A 72 6.34 -5.31 2.41
CA TYR A 72 5.43 -5.20 1.27
C TYR A 72 4.13 -6.02 1.43
N GLU A 73 4.24 -7.27 1.85
CA GLU A 73 3.08 -8.15 2.11
C GLU A 73 2.18 -7.64 3.25
N SER A 74 2.72 -6.75 4.10
CA SER A 74 2.01 -6.16 5.23
C SER A 74 1.51 -4.74 4.96
N LEU A 75 1.62 -4.24 3.72
CA LEU A 75 1.09 -2.95 3.31
C LEU A 75 -0.30 -3.08 2.72
N PHE A 76 -1.19 -2.17 3.14
CA PHE A 76 -2.57 -2.12 2.69
C PHE A 76 -2.99 -0.69 2.37
N ILE A 77 -4.07 -0.54 1.61
CA ILE A 77 -4.73 0.72 1.31
C ILE A 77 -6.07 0.74 2.04
N LEU A 78 -6.35 1.84 2.72
CA LEU A 78 -7.67 2.12 3.26
C LEU A 78 -8.54 2.80 2.20
N GLU A 79 -9.61 2.11 1.78
CA GLU A 79 -10.66 2.64 0.93
C GLU A 79 -11.97 2.82 1.71
N GLU A 80 -12.96 3.49 1.10
CA GLU A 80 -14.30 3.67 1.68
C GLU A 80 -14.99 2.34 2.02
N ASN A 81 -14.71 1.29 1.25
CA ASN A 81 -15.35 -0.01 1.38
C ASN A 81 -14.50 -1.05 2.13
N GLY A 82 -13.36 -0.65 2.68
CA GLY A 82 -12.51 -1.54 3.47
C GLY A 82 -11.02 -1.37 3.20
N ILE A 83 -10.27 -2.39 3.61
CA ILE A 83 -8.81 -2.43 3.52
C ILE A 83 -8.43 -3.43 2.42
N ILE A 84 -7.62 -2.99 1.45
CA ILE A 84 -7.15 -3.83 0.34
C ILE A 84 -5.63 -3.95 0.41
N PRO A 85 -5.03 -5.11 0.08
CA PRO A 85 -3.58 -5.22 -0.03
C PRO A 85 -3.03 -4.21 -1.05
N VAL A 86 -1.87 -3.63 -0.77
CA VAL A 86 -1.09 -2.97 -1.83
C VAL A 86 -0.63 -4.09 -2.76
N GLU A 87 -1.20 -4.16 -3.97
CA GLU A 87 -0.69 -5.09 -4.98
C GLU A 87 0.79 -4.79 -5.21
N THR A 88 1.63 -5.71 -4.76
CA THR A 88 3.07 -5.63 -4.99
C THR A 88 3.30 -5.87 -6.48
N PHE A 89 4.33 -5.23 -7.05
CA PHE A 89 4.82 -5.55 -8.39
C PHE A 89 5.41 -6.96 -8.37
N HIS A 90 4.57 -7.98 -8.32
CA HIS A 90 4.92 -9.38 -8.51
C HIS A 90 4.44 -9.77 -9.90
N ASN A 91 5.13 -9.23 -10.90
CA ASN A 91 5.16 -9.59 -12.33
C ASN A 91 6.19 -8.59 -12.92
N THR A 92 7.42 -8.91 -13.26
CA THR A 92 7.95 -10.02 -14.07
C THR A 92 9.47 -10.05 -13.90
N CYS A 93 10.04 -11.20 -13.53
CA CYS A 93 11.37 -11.60 -14.01
C CYS A 93 11.16 -12.71 -15.03
#